data_AF-A0A2U2Z9R7-F1
#
_entry.id   AF-A0A2U2Z9R7-F1
#
_cell.length_a   1.000
_cell.length_b   1.000
_cell.length_c   1.000
_cell.angle_alpha   90.00
_cell.angle_beta   90.00
_cell.angle_gamma   90.00
#
_symmetry.space_group_name_H-M   'P 1'
#
loop_
_entity.id
_entity.type
_entity.pdbx_description
1 polymer ?
#
loop_
_entity_poly.entity_id
_entity_poly.type
_entity_poly.pdbx_seq_one_letter_code
_entity_poly.pdbx_strand_id
1 'polypeptide(L)'
;MSAEDGADVARSSLALGERVGSGGQGDVYAITGGPLLFKEYKDPSKANGTALADLVRLRQGLGQADRNRLDALAAWPLCRVVEGGRTLGFLMRRAPAHMTWRTATGATKLLELQYLIRPPKPAWQDVVQPNPEQRRALALACVETIGWFHDAGLVIGDISQANVLWSLSPEPAVHFLDCDGFRRVGRAAVQDQAATPDWNDPLAPSTDATVDTDAYKTALVAGRIVAQEPYVRPGQDLKIVPGCLNDRQNDGVRRLFAQAAGERGSRPRPSEWQTALSDRGVITLTAAAPRVRPAVDHTVLDGTRNRTPIKLRGPAQ
;
A
#
# COMPACT_ATOMS: atom_id res chain seq x y z
N MET A 1 -7.36 -14.27 25.42
CA MET A 1 -7.63 -14.01 23.98
C MET A 1 -6.68 -12.91 23.55
N SER A 2 -5.74 -13.22 22.66
CA SER A 2 -4.77 -12.24 22.19
C SER A 2 -5.34 -11.59 20.94
N ALA A 3 -5.23 -10.27 20.78
CA ALA A 3 -5.67 -9.57 19.56
C ALA A 3 -5.11 -10.19 18.26
N GLU A 4 -4.01 -10.93 18.37
CA GLU A 4 -3.30 -11.61 17.29
C GLU A 4 -4.09 -12.76 16.65
N ASP A 5 -5.03 -13.40 17.34
CA ASP A 5 -5.87 -14.48 16.78
C ASP A 5 -7.05 -13.94 15.93
N GLY A 6 -7.30 -12.63 15.97
CA GLY A 6 -8.37 -11.97 15.23
C GLY A 6 -9.74 -12.07 15.89
N ALA A 7 -9.86 -12.68 17.07
CA ALA A 7 -11.11 -12.71 17.82
C ALA A 7 -11.49 -11.33 18.33
N ASP A 8 -12.79 -11.02 18.29
CA ASP A 8 -13.31 -9.76 18.83
C ASP A 8 -12.99 -9.63 20.32
N VAL A 9 -12.66 -8.40 20.72
CA VAL A 9 -12.33 -8.05 22.10
C VAL A 9 -13.39 -7.13 22.68
N ALA A 10 -13.85 -7.40 23.89
CA ALA A 10 -14.80 -6.52 24.57
C ALA A 10 -14.12 -5.22 24.98
N ARG A 11 -14.78 -4.08 24.79
CA ARG A 11 -14.26 -2.77 25.22
C ARG A 11 -13.92 -2.72 26.71
N SER A 12 -14.69 -3.41 27.54
CA SER A 12 -14.52 -3.49 28.99
C SER A 12 -13.29 -4.30 29.42
N SER A 13 -12.73 -5.15 28.55
CA SER A 13 -11.49 -5.88 28.86
C SER A 13 -10.22 -5.09 28.52
N LEU A 14 -10.36 -3.86 28.00
CA LEU A 14 -9.23 -3.01 27.64
C LEU A 14 -8.99 -1.95 28.71
N ALA A 15 -7.75 -1.87 29.20
CA ALA A 15 -7.26 -0.75 29.97
C ALA A 15 -6.61 0.27 29.03
N LEU A 16 -7.22 1.45 28.88
CA LEU A 16 -6.66 2.52 28.05
C LEU A 16 -5.62 3.32 28.83
N GLY A 17 -4.51 3.62 28.15
CA GLY A 17 -3.52 4.59 28.57
C GLY A 17 -3.78 5.97 27.96
N GLU A 18 -2.71 6.69 27.65
CA GLU A 18 -2.80 8.01 27.04
C GLU A 18 -3.41 7.98 25.62
N ARG A 19 -4.05 9.09 25.24
CA ARG A 19 -4.45 9.31 23.85
C ARG A 19 -3.21 9.73 23.05
N VAL A 20 -2.80 8.89 22.11
CA VAL A 20 -1.60 9.10 21.28
C VAL A 20 -1.89 9.90 20.00
N GLY A 21 -3.15 9.97 19.58
CA GLY A 21 -3.56 10.71 18.39
C GLY A 21 -5.06 10.94 18.31
N SER A 22 -5.46 11.90 17.49
CA SER A 22 -6.86 12.23 17.20
C SER A 22 -6.95 12.72 15.76
N GLY A 23 -7.89 12.16 15.00
CA GLY A 23 -8.14 12.53 13.60
C GLY A 23 -9.64 12.63 13.31
N GLY A 24 -9.98 12.86 12.04
CA GLY A 24 -11.38 13.05 11.61
C GLY A 24 -12.26 11.81 11.78
N GLN A 25 -11.66 10.61 11.72
CA GLN A 25 -12.40 9.34 11.77
C GLN A 25 -12.35 8.64 13.13
N GLY A 26 -11.41 9.01 14.01
CA GLY A 26 -11.23 8.33 15.29
C GLY A 26 -10.18 8.95 16.19
N ASP A 27 -10.20 8.52 17.44
CA ASP A 27 -9.14 8.74 18.43
C ASP A 27 -8.28 7.47 18.53
N VAL A 28 -6.99 7.64 18.85
CA VAL A 28 -6.08 6.52 19.04
C VAL A 28 -5.54 6.55 20.46
N TYR A 29 -5.73 5.45 21.18
CA TYR A 29 -5.31 5.27 22.56
C TYR A 29 -4.24 4.19 22.68
N ALA A 30 -3.28 4.39 23.57
CA ALA A 30 -2.41 3.30 23.99
C ALA A 30 -3.21 2.26 24.79
N ILE A 31 -2.88 0.98 24.63
CA ILE A 31 -3.33 -0.06 25.56
C ILE A 31 -2.30 -0.22 26.67
N THR A 32 -2.73 -0.16 27.93
CA THR A 32 -1.86 -0.34 29.09
C THR A 32 -1.30 -1.76 29.11
N GLY A 33 0.01 -1.89 29.37
CA GLY A 33 0.67 -3.19 29.52
C GLY A 33 1.01 -3.91 28.21
N GLY A 34 0.91 -3.25 27.06
CA GLY A 34 1.26 -3.87 25.77
C GLY A 34 1.62 -2.88 24.65
N PRO A 35 2.12 -3.39 23.52
CA PRO A 35 2.55 -2.57 22.38
C PRO A 35 1.39 -2.17 21.44
N LEU A 36 0.14 -2.46 21.82
CA LEU A 36 -1.04 -2.25 20.98
C LEU A 36 -1.61 -0.85 21.15
N LEU A 37 -2.25 -0.39 20.09
CA LEU A 37 -3.08 0.80 20.06
C LEU A 37 -4.53 0.39 19.82
N PHE A 38 -5.46 1.13 20.40
CA PHE A 38 -6.87 1.07 20.10
C PHE A 38 -7.26 2.31 19.30
N LYS A 39 -7.70 2.12 18.05
CA LYS A 39 -8.36 3.17 17.28
C LYS A 39 -9.85 3.08 17.55
N GLU A 40 -10.41 4.10 18.20
CA GLU A 40 -11.82 4.24 18.54
C GLU A 40 -12.49 5.20 17.54
N TYR A 41 -13.58 4.75 16.92
CA TYR A 41 -14.32 5.56 15.96
C TYR A 41 -15.07 6.70 16.66
N LYS A 42 -15.06 7.89 16.06
CA LYS A 42 -15.83 9.05 16.56
C LYS A 42 -17.34 8.78 16.55
N ASP A 43 -17.80 8.10 15.50
CA ASP A 43 -19.18 7.68 15.34
C ASP A 43 -19.22 6.19 14.98
N PRO A 44 -19.21 5.30 15.99
CA PRO A 44 -19.28 3.85 15.78
C PRO A 44 -20.53 3.39 15.02
N SER A 45 -21.61 4.19 14.98
CA SER A 45 -22.84 3.81 14.27
C SER A 45 -22.68 3.85 12.74
N LYS A 46 -21.73 4.64 12.25
CA LYS A 46 -21.38 4.74 10.83
C LYS A 46 -20.31 3.74 10.38
N ALA A 47 -19.68 3.04 11.34
CA ALA A 47 -18.64 2.07 11.02
C ALA A 47 -19.26 0.74 10.58
N ASN A 48 -18.85 0.26 9.41
CA ASN A 48 -19.21 -1.06 8.91
C ASN A 48 -18.34 -2.13 9.56
N GLY A 49 -18.82 -2.68 10.69
CA GLY A 49 -18.12 -3.73 11.43
C GLY A 49 -17.86 -5.01 10.63
N THR A 50 -18.67 -5.30 9.60
CA THR A 50 -18.45 -6.45 8.71
C THR A 50 -17.26 -6.23 7.79
N ALA A 51 -17.14 -5.04 7.21
CA ALA A 51 -15.98 -4.68 6.38
C ALA A 51 -14.68 -4.70 7.21
N LEU A 52 -14.72 -4.23 8.46
CA LEU A 52 -13.55 -4.31 9.34
C LEU A 52 -13.19 -5.77 9.67
N ALA A 53 -14.19 -6.63 9.88
CA ALA A 53 -13.97 -8.06 10.05
C ALA A 53 -13.39 -8.73 8.79
N ASP A 54 -13.69 -8.24 7.59
CA ASP A 54 -13.07 -8.72 6.35
C ASP A 54 -11.56 -8.43 6.31
N LEU A 55 -11.12 -7.26 6.80
CA LEU A 55 -9.70 -6.89 6.89
C LEU A 55 -8.94 -7.75 7.92
N VAL A 56 -9.56 -7.98 9.08
CA VAL A 56 -9.04 -8.90 10.11
C VAL A 56 -8.91 -10.32 9.53
N ARG A 57 -9.96 -10.83 8.89
CA ARG A 57 -9.95 -12.16 8.26
C ARG A 57 -8.95 -12.26 7.11
N LEU A 58 -8.70 -11.18 6.36
CA LEU A 58 -7.66 -11.17 5.34
C LEU A 58 -6.30 -11.46 5.96
N ARG A 59 -5.92 -10.74 7.01
CA ARG A 59 -4.64 -11.00 7.71
C ARG A 59 -4.54 -12.42 8.25
N GLN A 60 -5.62 -12.94 8.84
CA GLN A 60 -5.63 -14.31 9.37
C GLN A 60 -5.55 -15.39 8.28
N GLY A 61 -6.01 -15.08 7.06
CA GLY A 61 -5.89 -15.97 5.91
C GLY A 61 -4.51 -15.97 5.24
N LEU A 62 -3.65 -15.00 5.53
CA LEU A 62 -2.29 -14.94 5.00
C LEU A 62 -1.40 -16.01 5.64
N GLY A 63 -0.53 -16.61 4.83
CA GLY A 63 0.59 -17.41 5.31
C GLY A 63 1.56 -16.58 6.15
N GLN A 64 2.40 -17.24 6.94
CA GLN A 64 3.24 -16.56 7.93
C GLN A 64 4.15 -15.47 7.32
N ALA A 65 4.74 -15.73 6.15
CA ALA A 65 5.61 -14.76 5.47
C ALA A 65 4.86 -13.50 5.05
N ASP A 66 3.70 -13.63 4.39
CA ASP A 66 2.89 -12.50 3.96
C ASP A 66 2.24 -11.76 5.14
N ARG A 67 1.89 -12.47 6.22
CA ARG A 67 1.41 -11.84 7.46
C ARG A 67 2.49 -10.99 8.11
N ASN A 68 3.72 -11.52 8.22
CA ASN A 68 4.86 -10.76 8.75
C ASN A 68 5.15 -9.53 7.87
N ARG A 69 5.06 -9.69 6.54
CA ARG A 69 5.21 -8.59 5.60
C ARG A 69 4.12 -7.53 5.78
N LEU A 70 2.85 -7.93 5.90
CA LEU A 70 1.73 -7.01 6.18
C LEU A 70 1.97 -6.21 7.46
N ASP A 71 2.31 -6.90 8.54
CA ASP A 71 2.54 -6.30 9.85
C ASP A 71 3.73 -5.33 9.87
N ALA A 72 4.74 -5.58 9.03
CA ALA A 72 5.87 -4.68 8.86
C ALA A 72 5.51 -3.44 8.03
N LEU A 73 4.65 -3.61 7.02
CA LEU A 73 4.28 -2.56 6.06
C LEU A 73 3.13 -1.67 6.54
N ALA A 74 2.31 -2.11 7.51
CA ALA A 74 1.08 -1.40 7.85
C ALA A 74 0.68 -1.51 9.33
N ALA A 75 0.06 -0.45 9.83
CA ALA A 75 -0.70 -0.45 11.08
C ALA A 75 -2.06 -1.14 10.86
N TRP A 76 -2.01 -2.46 10.66
CA TRP A 76 -3.16 -3.25 10.20
C TRP A 76 -4.15 -3.56 11.34
N PRO A 77 -5.47 -3.60 11.06
CA PRO A 77 -6.46 -4.10 12.02
C PRO A 77 -6.23 -5.56 12.42
N LEU A 78 -5.93 -5.79 13.70
CA LEU A 78 -5.70 -7.12 14.27
C LEU A 78 -7.02 -7.80 14.66
N CYS A 79 -7.89 -7.07 15.34
CA CYS A 79 -9.21 -7.53 15.75
C CYS A 79 -10.15 -6.35 15.99
N ARG A 80 -11.46 -6.61 16.03
CA ARG A 80 -12.44 -5.57 16.37
C ARG A 80 -12.56 -5.43 17.88
N VAL A 81 -12.79 -4.20 18.31
CA VAL A 81 -13.23 -3.90 19.68
C VAL A 81 -14.73 -3.69 19.65
N VAL A 82 -15.46 -4.41 20.49
CA VAL A 82 -16.92 -4.44 20.49
C VAL A 82 -17.52 -4.12 21.86
N GLU A 83 -18.70 -3.52 21.85
CA GLU A 83 -19.53 -3.31 23.04
C GLU A 83 -21.00 -3.49 22.68
N GLY A 84 -21.73 -4.33 23.42
CA GLY A 84 -23.13 -4.62 23.11
C GLY A 84 -23.37 -5.10 21.68
N GLY A 85 -22.42 -5.83 21.08
CA GLY A 85 -22.47 -6.30 19.69
C GLY A 85 -22.12 -5.24 18.62
N ARG A 86 -21.87 -4.00 19.02
CA ARG A 86 -21.47 -2.91 18.12
C ARG A 86 -19.95 -2.84 18.02
N THR A 87 -19.43 -2.63 16.80
CA THR A 87 -18.01 -2.36 16.59
C THR A 87 -17.69 -0.91 16.96
N LEU A 88 -16.83 -0.72 17.96
CA LEU A 88 -16.36 0.59 18.39
C LEU A 88 -15.08 1.03 17.67
N GLY A 89 -14.32 0.07 17.15
CA GLY A 89 -13.01 0.31 16.58
C GLY A 89 -12.20 -0.98 16.44
N PHE A 90 -10.88 -0.87 16.44
CA PHE A 90 -9.99 -2.02 16.30
C PHE A 90 -8.67 -1.85 17.05
N LEU A 91 -8.04 -2.98 17.38
CA LEU A 91 -6.68 -3.01 17.87
C LEU A 91 -5.68 -3.12 16.71
N MET A 92 -4.58 -2.39 16.80
CA MET A 92 -3.47 -2.42 15.84
C MET A 92 -2.12 -2.33 16.55
N ARG A 93 -1.04 -2.71 15.85
CA ARG A 93 0.32 -2.49 16.35
C ARG A 93 0.72 -1.02 16.19
N ARG A 94 1.62 -0.55 17.05
CA ARG A 94 2.30 0.74 16.84
C ARG A 94 3.15 0.68 15.57
N ALA A 95 3.23 1.81 14.87
CA ALA A 95 4.25 2.00 13.83
C ALA A 95 5.66 1.79 14.42
N PRO A 96 6.64 1.33 13.62
CA PRO A 96 8.00 1.11 14.08
C PRO A 96 8.63 2.35 14.71
N ALA A 97 9.36 2.18 15.82
CA ALA A 97 9.92 3.30 16.58
C ALA A 97 10.88 4.19 15.75
N HIS A 98 11.58 3.62 14.77
CA HIS A 98 12.48 4.34 13.87
C HIS A 98 11.75 5.20 12.82
N MET A 99 10.41 5.18 12.78
CA MET A 99 9.57 6.07 11.96
C MET A 99 9.01 7.23 12.78
N THR A 100 9.79 7.69 13.76
CA THR A 100 9.48 8.85 14.61
C THR A 100 10.68 9.78 14.71
N TRP A 101 10.43 11.04 15.04
CA TRP A 101 11.45 12.05 15.33
C TRP A 101 11.06 12.86 16.56
N ARG A 102 12.03 13.52 17.18
CA ARG A 102 11.80 14.36 18.36
C ARG A 102 11.80 15.83 17.96
N THR A 103 10.79 16.54 18.43
CA THR A 103 10.71 18.00 18.30
C THR A 103 11.62 18.69 19.29
N ALA A 104 11.94 19.96 19.05
CA ALA A 104 12.72 20.80 19.96
C ALA A 104 12.12 20.87 21.39
N THR A 105 10.80 20.71 21.53
CA THR A 105 10.11 20.69 22.83
C THR A 105 10.11 19.31 23.50
N GLY A 106 10.83 18.33 22.94
CA GLY A 106 10.92 16.96 23.47
C GLY A 106 9.74 16.05 23.09
N ALA A 107 8.73 16.54 22.37
CA ALA A 107 7.61 15.72 21.93
C ALA A 107 8.02 14.80 20.78
N THR A 108 7.57 13.54 20.81
CA THR A 108 7.80 12.57 19.72
C THR A 108 6.69 12.70 18.68
N LYS A 109 7.07 12.77 17.40
CA LYS A 109 6.16 12.84 16.24
C LYS A 109 6.48 11.76 15.23
N LEU A 110 5.49 11.36 14.45
CA LEU A 110 5.67 10.43 13.34
C LEU A 110 6.45 11.09 12.20
N LEU A 111 7.31 10.31 11.52
CA LEU A 111 7.99 10.71 10.28
C LEU A 111 7.04 10.52 9.10
N GLU A 112 6.01 11.35 9.05
CA GLU A 112 5.06 11.41 7.94
C GLU A 112 5.72 11.84 6.64
N LEU A 113 5.16 11.38 5.51
CA LEU A 113 5.63 11.68 4.17
C LEU A 113 5.68 13.19 3.88
N GLN A 114 4.91 14.01 4.59
CA GLN A 114 4.99 15.47 4.48
C GLN A 114 6.39 16.05 4.72
N TYR A 115 7.20 15.40 5.56
CA TYR A 115 8.58 15.81 5.86
C TYR A 115 9.60 15.39 4.79
N LEU A 116 9.21 14.49 3.89
CA LEU A 116 10.02 14.00 2.77
C LEU A 116 9.78 14.81 1.50
N ILE A 117 8.52 15.14 1.22
CA ILE A 117 8.11 15.79 -0.04
C ILE A 117 8.20 17.31 0.00
N ARG A 118 8.57 17.90 1.14
CA ARG A 118 8.73 19.36 1.30
C ARG A 118 10.19 19.72 1.53
N PRO A 119 10.63 20.93 1.13
CA PRO A 119 11.88 21.49 1.61
C PRO A 119 11.90 21.54 3.15
N PRO A 120 13.02 21.16 3.79
CA PRO A 120 13.12 21.16 5.24
C PRO A 120 12.93 22.57 5.82
N LYS A 121 12.20 22.65 6.94
CA LYS A 121 12.01 23.91 7.69
C LYS A 121 12.90 23.91 8.95
N PRO A 122 13.33 25.08 9.45
CA PRO A 122 14.13 25.17 10.69
C PRO A 122 13.50 24.45 11.89
N ALA A 123 12.17 24.42 11.98
CA ALA A 123 11.43 23.74 13.04
C ALA A 123 11.48 22.20 12.98
N TRP A 124 12.01 21.62 11.90
CA TRP A 124 12.11 20.17 11.71
C TRP A 124 13.45 19.58 12.14
N GLN A 125 14.36 20.40 12.69
CA GLN A 125 15.65 20.05 13.33
C GLN A 125 16.16 18.62 13.09
N ASP A 126 15.64 17.64 13.84
CA ASP A 126 16.11 16.25 13.86
C ASP A 126 15.64 15.37 12.68
N VAL A 127 14.81 15.90 11.78
CA VAL A 127 14.36 15.17 10.58
C VAL A 127 15.47 15.13 9.55
N VAL A 128 16.26 14.07 9.59
CA VAL A 128 17.31 13.76 8.62
C VAL A 128 16.71 13.66 7.22
N GLN A 129 17.12 14.56 6.32
CA GLN A 129 16.68 14.53 4.93
C GLN A 129 17.45 13.46 4.15
N PRO A 130 16.78 12.67 3.29
CA PRO A 130 17.46 11.67 2.47
C PRO A 130 18.35 12.31 1.42
N ASN A 131 19.47 11.65 1.13
CA ASN A 131 20.23 11.92 -0.08
C ASN A 131 19.43 11.52 -1.34
N PRO A 132 19.88 11.90 -2.56
CA PRO A 132 19.12 11.62 -3.78
C PRO A 132 18.85 10.12 -4.04
N GLU A 133 19.79 9.24 -3.73
CA GLU A 133 19.63 7.78 -3.88
C GLU A 133 18.59 7.21 -2.89
N GLN A 134 18.69 7.60 -1.63
CA GLN A 134 17.74 7.23 -0.58
C GLN A 134 16.33 7.75 -0.90
N ARG A 135 16.21 8.95 -1.47
CA ARG A 135 14.93 9.52 -1.92
C ARG A 135 14.29 8.66 -3.00
N ARG A 136 15.06 8.21 -3.98
CA ARG A 136 14.59 7.25 -4.99
C ARG A 136 14.21 5.91 -4.34
N ALA A 137 15.00 5.40 -3.40
CA ALA A 137 14.70 4.16 -2.70
C ALA A 137 13.38 4.24 -1.92
N LEU A 138 13.08 5.38 -1.27
CA LEU A 138 11.80 5.62 -0.62
C LEU A 138 10.63 5.68 -1.63
N ALA A 139 10.82 6.31 -2.79
CA ALA A 139 9.82 6.30 -3.86
C ALA A 139 9.55 4.88 -4.36
N LEU A 140 10.61 4.08 -4.54
CA LEU A 140 10.52 2.67 -4.93
C LEU A 140 9.77 1.86 -3.87
N ALA A 141 10.15 1.97 -2.59
CA ALA A 141 9.51 1.27 -1.48
C ALA A 141 8.01 1.58 -1.38
N CYS A 142 7.62 2.84 -1.61
CA CYS A 142 6.21 3.23 -1.72
C CYS A 142 5.47 2.47 -2.82
N VAL A 143 5.97 2.50 -4.06
CA VAL A 143 5.27 1.86 -5.20
C VAL A 143 5.33 0.33 -5.15
N GLU A 144 6.36 -0.25 -4.53
CA GLU A 144 6.44 -1.68 -4.21
C GLU A 144 5.38 -2.10 -3.18
N THR A 145 5.23 -1.30 -2.13
CA THR A 145 4.23 -1.56 -1.07
C THR A 145 2.81 -1.41 -1.61
N ILE A 146 2.53 -0.36 -2.39
CA ILE A 146 1.23 -0.18 -3.05
C ILE A 146 0.94 -1.33 -4.01
N GLY A 147 1.93 -1.73 -4.82
CA GLY A 147 1.80 -2.88 -5.72
C GLY A 147 1.47 -4.16 -4.97
N TRP A 148 2.14 -4.42 -3.84
CA TRP A 148 1.87 -5.60 -3.01
C TRP A 148 0.44 -5.62 -2.46
N PHE A 149 -0.11 -4.46 -2.04
CA PHE A 149 -1.52 -4.38 -1.63
C PHE A 149 -2.47 -4.65 -2.80
N HIS A 150 -2.21 -4.10 -3.98
CA HIS A 150 -3.02 -4.34 -5.18
C HIS A 150 -2.98 -5.81 -5.60
N ASP A 151 -1.82 -6.45 -5.54
CA ASP A 151 -1.65 -7.88 -5.82
C ASP A 151 -2.41 -8.75 -4.80
N ALA A 152 -2.54 -8.30 -3.55
CA ALA A 152 -3.38 -8.92 -2.52
C ALA A 152 -4.89 -8.64 -2.71
N GLY A 153 -5.29 -7.98 -3.80
CA GLY A 153 -6.68 -7.66 -4.13
C GLY A 153 -7.28 -6.53 -3.30
N LEU A 154 -6.43 -5.64 -2.77
CA LEU A 154 -6.84 -4.50 -1.96
C LEU A 154 -6.85 -3.20 -2.79
N VAL A 155 -7.81 -2.35 -2.46
CA VAL A 155 -7.82 -0.92 -2.76
C VAL A 155 -7.44 -0.19 -1.48
N ILE A 156 -6.51 0.76 -1.58
CA ILE A 156 -5.97 1.52 -0.45
C ILE A 156 -6.87 2.71 -0.12
N GLY A 157 -7.35 3.42 -1.15
CA GLY A 157 -8.21 4.57 -0.97
C GLY A 157 -7.41 5.83 -0.65
N ASP A 158 -6.91 6.01 0.58
CA ASP A 158 -6.23 7.24 1.00
C ASP A 158 -4.69 7.12 1.05
N ILE A 159 -4.07 7.00 -0.12
CA ILE A 159 -2.62 7.19 -0.26
C ILE A 159 -2.33 8.70 -0.15
N SER A 160 -1.72 9.11 0.96
CA SER A 160 -1.51 10.53 1.25
C SER A 160 -0.27 10.81 2.11
N GLN A 161 0.05 12.10 2.26
CA GLN A 161 1.18 12.53 3.09
C GLN A 161 1.03 12.23 4.59
N ALA A 162 -0.21 12.06 5.06
CA ALA A 162 -0.53 11.80 6.47
C ALA A 162 -0.58 10.31 6.78
N ASN A 163 -0.83 9.46 5.77
CA ASN A 163 -1.04 8.02 5.94
C ASN A 163 0.17 7.18 5.53
N VAL A 164 1.28 7.81 5.12
CA VAL A 164 2.52 7.12 4.80
C VAL A 164 3.63 7.65 5.69
N LEU A 165 4.25 6.76 6.46
CA LEU A 165 5.47 7.01 7.20
C LEU A 165 6.68 6.55 6.41
N TRP A 166 7.84 7.11 6.73
CA TRP A 166 9.12 6.70 6.16
C TRP A 166 10.23 6.68 7.22
N SER A 167 11.29 5.95 6.91
CA SER A 167 12.55 6.02 7.65
C SER A 167 13.74 5.69 6.76
N LEU A 168 14.93 6.05 7.21
CA LEU A 168 16.21 5.69 6.60
C LEU A 168 16.98 4.63 7.41
N SER A 169 16.42 4.19 8.54
CA SER A 169 17.09 3.28 9.47
C SER A 169 16.24 2.04 9.74
N PRO A 170 16.80 0.82 9.68
CA PRO A 170 18.18 0.51 9.27
C PRO A 170 18.45 0.72 7.78
N GLU A 171 17.38 0.79 6.97
CA GLU A 171 17.40 1.06 5.54
C GLU A 171 16.16 1.87 5.14
N PRO A 172 16.11 2.48 3.94
CA PRO A 172 14.92 3.17 3.44
C PRO A 172 13.68 2.26 3.46
N ALA A 173 12.70 2.63 4.28
CA ALA A 173 11.48 1.86 4.46
C ALA A 173 10.26 2.78 4.60
N VAL A 174 9.07 2.22 4.32
CA VAL A 174 7.79 2.92 4.43
C VAL A 174 6.80 2.09 5.24
N HIS A 175 5.83 2.77 5.87
CA HIS A 175 4.78 2.12 6.64
C HIS A 175 3.46 2.87 6.49
N PHE A 176 2.39 2.13 6.19
CA PHE A 176 1.07 2.69 5.96
C PHE A 176 0.26 2.74 7.25
N LEU A 177 -0.41 3.87 7.44
CA LEU A 177 -1.34 4.10 8.53
C LEU A 177 -2.77 4.02 8.01
N ASP A 178 -3.74 4.16 8.92
CA ASP A 178 -5.15 4.32 8.58
C ASP A 178 -5.70 3.22 7.68
N CYS A 179 -5.26 1.97 7.94
CA CYS A 179 -5.50 0.84 7.06
C CYS A 179 -6.93 0.30 7.12
N ASP A 180 -7.80 0.85 7.96
CA ASP A 180 -9.24 0.59 7.95
C ASP A 180 -9.98 1.31 6.82
N GLY A 181 -9.32 2.24 6.10
CA GLY A 181 -9.80 2.73 4.81
C GLY A 181 -9.62 1.73 3.66
N PHE A 182 -8.78 0.70 3.85
CA PHE A 182 -8.53 -0.30 2.82
C PHE A 182 -9.76 -1.19 2.65
N ARG A 183 -9.91 -1.73 1.45
CA ARG A 183 -10.98 -2.69 1.15
C ARG A 183 -10.57 -3.69 0.09
N ARG A 184 -11.16 -4.87 0.14
CA ARG A 184 -11.11 -5.78 -1.00
C ARG A 184 -11.86 -5.18 -2.19
N VAL A 185 -11.34 -5.36 -3.39
CA VAL A 185 -12.02 -4.93 -4.62
C VAL A 185 -13.45 -5.47 -4.64
N GLY A 186 -14.43 -4.58 -4.89
CA GLY A 186 -15.85 -4.93 -4.93
C GLY A 186 -16.54 -5.11 -3.56
N ARG A 187 -15.85 -4.86 -2.44
CA ARG A 187 -16.45 -4.86 -1.10
C ARG A 187 -16.68 -3.44 -0.59
N ALA A 188 -17.56 -3.30 0.40
CA ALA A 188 -17.80 -2.03 1.08
C ALA A 188 -16.60 -1.62 1.94
N ALA A 189 -16.43 -0.32 2.14
CA ALA A 189 -15.44 0.25 3.06
C ALA A 189 -15.93 0.19 4.52
N VAL A 190 -15.00 0.35 5.48
CA VAL A 190 -15.35 0.43 6.90
C VAL A 190 -16.04 1.75 7.24
N GLN A 191 -15.59 2.86 6.66
CA GLN A 191 -16.19 4.18 6.81
C GLN A 191 -16.20 4.90 5.46
N ASP A 192 -16.92 6.02 5.38
CA ASP A 192 -16.85 6.91 4.24
C ASP A 192 -15.42 7.36 3.98
N GLN A 193 -15.05 7.41 2.70
CA GLN A 193 -13.71 7.74 2.27
C GLN A 193 -13.36 9.18 2.67
N ALA A 194 -12.32 9.32 3.50
CA ALA A 194 -11.71 10.61 3.75
C ALA A 194 -10.90 11.06 2.52
N ALA A 195 -10.83 12.37 2.32
CA ALA A 195 -10.03 12.97 1.26
C ALA A 195 -8.97 13.86 1.89
N THR A 196 -7.70 13.53 1.68
CA THR A 196 -6.61 14.42 2.01
C THR A 196 -6.52 15.56 0.97
N PRO A 197 -6.55 16.84 1.38
CA PRO A 197 -6.40 17.97 0.45
C PRO A 197 -5.14 17.83 -0.41
N ASP A 198 -5.23 18.22 -1.67
CA ASP A 198 -4.15 18.11 -2.67
C ASP A 198 -3.73 16.69 -3.06
N TRP A 199 -4.40 15.65 -2.56
CA TRP A 199 -4.17 14.25 -2.95
C TRP A 199 -5.33 13.66 -3.75
N ASN A 200 -6.36 14.46 -4.05
CA ASN A 200 -7.51 14.03 -4.84
C ASN A 200 -7.17 13.88 -6.33
N ASP A 201 -7.78 12.87 -6.94
CA ASP A 201 -7.88 12.73 -8.39
C ASP A 201 -8.88 13.77 -8.92
N PRO A 202 -8.51 14.62 -9.91
CA PRO A 202 -9.42 15.60 -10.49
C PRO A 202 -10.52 14.99 -11.36
N LEU A 203 -10.36 13.75 -11.83
CA LEU A 203 -11.32 13.07 -12.71
C LEU A 203 -12.23 12.07 -11.97
N ALA A 204 -12.10 11.97 -10.65
CA ALA A 204 -12.92 11.10 -9.81
C ALA A 204 -13.52 11.88 -8.63
N PRO A 205 -14.71 11.51 -8.13
CA PRO A 205 -15.23 12.03 -6.88
C PRO A 205 -14.24 11.77 -5.75
N SER A 206 -14.11 12.72 -4.80
CA SER A 206 -13.22 12.58 -3.65
C SER A 206 -13.56 11.38 -2.74
N THR A 207 -14.80 10.90 -2.83
CA THR A 207 -15.31 9.72 -2.12
C THR A 207 -15.01 8.40 -2.83
N ASP A 208 -14.55 8.44 -4.09
CA ASP A 208 -14.25 7.23 -4.85
C ASP A 208 -12.87 6.68 -4.45
N ALA A 209 -12.81 5.38 -4.31
CA ALA A 209 -11.59 4.66 -4.00
C ALA A 209 -11.56 3.36 -4.80
N THR A 210 -10.70 3.33 -5.79
CA THR A 210 -10.53 2.21 -6.72
C THR A 210 -9.06 2.02 -7.03
N VAL A 211 -8.73 0.90 -7.67
CA VAL A 211 -7.39 0.65 -8.20
C VAL A 211 -6.93 1.81 -9.10
N ASP A 212 -7.84 2.43 -9.85
CA ASP A 212 -7.52 3.53 -10.75
C ASP A 212 -7.22 4.85 -10.01
N THR A 213 -8.02 5.20 -9.00
CA THR A 213 -7.71 6.38 -8.15
C THR A 213 -6.43 6.15 -7.33
N ASP A 214 -6.18 4.91 -6.89
CA ASP A 214 -4.91 4.54 -6.26
C ASP A 214 -3.75 4.68 -7.25
N ALA A 215 -3.92 4.33 -8.53
CA ALA A 215 -2.89 4.51 -9.56
C ALA A 215 -2.54 6.00 -9.75
N TYR A 216 -3.54 6.89 -9.75
CA TYR A 216 -3.30 8.33 -9.75
C TYR A 216 -2.53 8.79 -8.49
N LYS A 217 -2.95 8.34 -7.30
CA LYS A 217 -2.27 8.68 -6.05
C LYS A 217 -0.87 8.04 -5.91
N THR A 218 -0.62 6.91 -6.58
CA THR A 218 0.70 6.29 -6.72
C THR A 218 1.63 7.22 -7.49
N ALA A 219 1.15 7.81 -8.60
CA ALA A 219 1.90 8.80 -9.35
C ALA A 219 2.21 10.05 -8.51
N LEU A 220 1.23 10.53 -7.72
CA LEU A 220 1.46 11.63 -6.78
C LEU A 220 2.57 11.28 -5.77
N VAL A 221 2.48 10.13 -5.09
CA VAL A 221 3.49 9.71 -4.12
C VAL A 221 4.87 9.63 -4.77
N ALA A 222 4.99 8.96 -5.92
CA ALA A 222 6.27 8.76 -6.58
C ALA A 222 6.87 10.10 -7.06
N GLY A 223 6.08 10.89 -7.79
CA GLY A 223 6.51 12.19 -8.33
C GLY A 223 6.90 13.18 -7.24
N ARG A 224 6.07 13.34 -6.20
CA ARG A 224 6.33 14.28 -5.10
C ARG A 224 7.55 13.90 -4.28
N ILE A 225 7.84 12.61 -4.13
CA ILE A 225 9.08 12.15 -3.47
C ILE A 225 10.30 12.51 -4.29
N VAL A 226 10.35 12.13 -5.58
CA VAL A 226 11.55 12.34 -6.41
C VAL A 226 11.78 13.81 -6.79
N ALA A 227 10.74 14.64 -6.77
CA ALA A 227 10.83 16.08 -7.03
C ALA A 227 10.97 16.93 -5.76
N GLN A 228 10.71 16.37 -4.57
CA GLN A 228 10.58 17.14 -3.32
C GLN A 228 9.63 18.34 -3.48
N GLU A 229 8.51 18.12 -4.17
CA GLU A 229 7.52 19.15 -4.48
C GLU A 229 6.14 18.67 -4.01
N PRO A 230 5.55 19.26 -2.94
CA PRO A 230 4.31 18.76 -2.36
C PRO A 230 3.07 18.96 -3.24
N TYR A 231 3.11 19.86 -4.24
CA TYR A 231 1.91 20.25 -5.00
C TYR A 231 1.93 19.82 -6.46
N VAL A 232 3.03 19.24 -6.96
CA VAL A 232 3.07 18.72 -8.34
C VAL A 232 2.01 17.63 -8.53
N ARG A 233 1.32 17.70 -9.66
CA ARG A 233 0.26 16.78 -10.09
C ARG A 233 0.64 16.11 -11.42
N PRO A 234 0.18 14.87 -11.68
CA PRO A 234 0.32 14.22 -12.97
C PRO A 234 -0.02 15.15 -14.13
N GLY A 235 0.79 15.10 -15.19
CA GLY A 235 0.66 15.96 -16.38
C GLY A 235 1.36 17.32 -16.27
N GLN A 236 1.80 17.74 -15.09
CA GLN A 236 2.67 18.92 -14.93
C GLN A 236 4.15 18.57 -15.14
N ASP A 237 4.99 19.58 -15.38
CA ASP A 237 6.45 19.39 -15.44
C ASP A 237 6.98 18.93 -14.07
N LEU A 238 7.73 17.83 -14.09
CA LEU A 238 8.27 17.19 -12.90
C LEU A 238 9.75 17.58 -12.71
N LYS A 239 10.05 18.53 -11.83
CA LYS A 239 11.42 18.93 -11.54
C LYS A 239 12.10 17.98 -10.56
N ILE A 240 12.77 16.96 -11.08
CA ILE A 240 13.41 15.91 -10.29
C ILE A 240 14.64 16.45 -9.55
N VAL A 241 14.82 16.03 -8.30
CA VAL A 241 16.01 16.37 -7.49
C VAL A 241 17.28 15.90 -8.20
N PRO A 242 18.31 16.77 -8.36
CA PRO A 242 19.56 16.39 -9.03
C PRO A 242 20.21 15.14 -8.42
N GLY A 243 20.65 14.21 -9.27
CA GLY A 243 21.26 12.95 -8.86
C GLY A 243 20.29 11.90 -8.31
N CYS A 244 18.98 12.19 -8.23
CA CYS A 244 17.99 11.25 -7.71
C CYS A 244 17.75 10.09 -8.68
N LEU A 245 17.70 10.38 -9.98
CA LEU A 245 17.46 9.42 -11.05
C LEU A 245 18.55 9.54 -12.12
N ASN A 246 18.93 8.41 -12.74
CA ASN A 246 19.68 8.43 -13.99
C ASN A 246 18.78 8.74 -15.20
N ASP A 247 19.35 8.95 -16.39
CA ASP A 247 18.60 9.37 -17.59
C ASP A 247 17.44 8.42 -17.93
N ARG A 248 17.67 7.11 -17.91
CA ARG A 248 16.62 6.09 -18.16
C ARG A 248 15.48 6.21 -17.15
N GLN A 249 15.82 6.30 -15.87
CA GLN A 249 14.84 6.40 -14.79
C GLN A 249 14.05 7.71 -14.90
N ASN A 250 14.74 8.81 -15.23
CA ASN A 250 14.14 10.12 -15.45
C ASN A 250 13.11 10.09 -16.59
N ASP A 251 13.47 9.56 -17.76
CA ASP A 251 12.56 9.42 -18.90
C ASP A 251 11.36 8.53 -18.58
N GLY A 252 11.61 7.40 -17.90
CA GLY A 252 10.56 6.49 -17.46
C GLY A 252 9.58 7.16 -16.51
N VAL A 253 10.08 7.77 -15.44
CA VAL A 253 9.27 8.45 -14.42
C VAL A 253 8.49 9.60 -15.03
N ARG A 254 9.10 10.45 -15.88
CA ARG A 254 8.38 11.56 -16.54
C ARG A 254 7.26 11.07 -17.44
N ARG A 255 7.49 10.02 -18.23
CA ARG A 255 6.47 9.42 -19.09
C ARG A 255 5.30 8.87 -18.27
N LEU A 256 5.57 8.10 -17.21
CA LEU A 256 4.53 7.54 -16.36
C LEU A 256 3.77 8.63 -15.61
N PHE A 257 4.46 9.67 -15.15
CA PHE A 257 3.84 10.81 -14.47
C PHE A 257 2.92 11.61 -15.39
N ALA A 258 3.28 11.77 -16.67
CA ALA A 258 2.40 12.36 -17.67
C ALA A 258 1.18 11.45 -17.97
N GLN A 259 1.41 10.15 -18.17
CA GLN A 259 0.34 9.18 -18.45
C GLN A 259 -0.68 9.07 -17.32
N ALA A 260 -0.26 9.24 -16.06
CA ALA A 260 -1.15 9.19 -14.90
C ALA A 260 -2.21 10.32 -14.88
N ALA A 261 -2.03 11.39 -15.66
CA ALA A 261 -3.05 12.43 -15.86
C ALA A 261 -4.19 11.99 -16.81
N GLY A 262 -4.01 10.87 -17.49
CA GLY A 262 -4.99 10.33 -18.44
C GLY A 262 -6.29 9.87 -17.78
N GLU A 263 -7.22 9.48 -18.64
CA GLU A 263 -8.54 9.00 -18.26
C GLU A 263 -8.47 7.73 -17.41
N ARG A 264 -9.58 7.44 -16.73
CA ARG A 264 -9.74 6.21 -15.96
C ARG A 264 -9.42 4.99 -16.83
N GLY A 265 -8.56 4.11 -16.32
CA GLY A 265 -8.14 2.87 -16.98
C GLY A 265 -6.89 3.00 -17.83
N SER A 266 -6.40 4.21 -18.14
CA SER A 266 -5.14 4.39 -18.90
C SER A 266 -3.91 4.58 -18.00
N ARG A 267 -4.11 4.67 -16.69
CA ARG A 267 -3.07 5.09 -15.73
C ARG A 267 -2.07 3.96 -15.46
N PRO A 268 -0.78 4.29 -15.22
CA PRO A 268 0.22 3.27 -15.01
C PRO A 268 0.02 2.49 -13.72
N ARG A 269 0.26 1.19 -13.78
CA ARG A 269 0.21 0.31 -12.60
C ARG A 269 1.45 0.51 -11.71
N PRO A 270 1.37 0.20 -10.41
CA PRO A 270 2.52 0.28 -9.52
C PRO A 270 3.76 -0.48 -10.03
N SER A 271 3.59 -1.61 -10.71
CA SER A 271 4.71 -2.40 -11.28
C SER A 271 5.48 -1.68 -12.40
N GLU A 272 4.83 -0.77 -13.13
CA GLU A 272 5.47 0.05 -14.15
C GLU A 272 6.37 1.11 -13.49
N TRP A 273 5.90 1.70 -12.38
CA TRP A 273 6.70 2.59 -11.54
C TRP A 273 7.89 1.88 -10.91
N GLN A 274 7.71 0.66 -10.39
CA GLN A 274 8.80 -0.16 -9.86
C GLN A 274 9.89 -0.37 -10.92
N THR A 275 9.49 -0.73 -12.14
CA THR A 275 10.43 -0.91 -13.26
C THR A 275 11.18 0.38 -13.60
N ALA A 276 10.48 1.51 -13.61
CA ALA A 276 11.07 2.82 -13.90
C ALA A 276 12.00 3.34 -12.79
N LEU A 277 11.74 3.00 -11.53
CA LEU A 277 12.54 3.46 -10.37
C LEU A 277 13.67 2.48 -10.00
N SER A 278 13.58 1.21 -10.39
CA SER A 278 14.58 0.19 -10.08
C SER A 278 15.93 0.46 -10.77
N ASP A 279 17.00 -0.10 -10.23
CA ASP A 279 18.32 -0.11 -10.88
C ASP A 279 18.42 -1.14 -12.02
N ARG A 280 17.48 -2.10 -12.09
CA ARG A 280 17.50 -3.15 -13.10
C ARG A 280 17.05 -2.56 -14.44
N GLY A 281 17.95 -2.56 -15.42
CA GLY A 281 17.60 -2.28 -16.81
C GLY A 281 16.53 -3.27 -17.30
N VAL A 282 15.59 -2.78 -18.11
CA VAL A 282 14.69 -3.65 -18.85
C VAL A 282 15.53 -4.40 -19.88
N ILE A 283 15.67 -5.71 -19.74
CA ILE A 283 16.14 -6.54 -20.84
C ILE A 283 14.97 -6.60 -21.83
N THR A 284 15.04 -5.81 -22.90
CA THR A 284 14.14 -6.00 -24.04
C THR A 284 14.44 -7.38 -24.61
N LEU A 285 13.62 -8.37 -24.27
CA LEU A 285 13.63 -9.65 -24.97
C LEU A 285 13.17 -9.36 -26.39
N THR A 286 14.12 -9.30 -27.33
CA THR A 286 13.79 -9.32 -28.75
C THR A 286 13.03 -10.62 -28.99
N ALA A 287 11.73 -10.53 -29.29
CA ALA A 287 10.95 -11.71 -29.63
C ALA A 287 11.66 -12.39 -30.79
N ALA A 288 12.20 -13.59 -30.56
CA ALA A 288 12.68 -14.43 -31.65
C ALA A 288 11.50 -14.62 -32.61
N ALA A 289 11.77 -14.49 -33.92
CA ALA A 289 10.74 -14.73 -34.93
C ALA A 289 10.02 -16.05 -34.60
N PRO A 290 8.67 -16.07 -34.56
CA PRO A 290 7.94 -17.27 -34.20
C PRO A 290 8.39 -18.39 -35.12
N ARG A 291 8.85 -19.50 -34.52
CA ARG A 291 9.26 -20.71 -35.24
C ARG A 291 8.13 -21.06 -36.20
N VAL A 292 8.43 -21.14 -37.50
CA VAL A 292 7.46 -21.55 -38.52
C VAL A 292 6.80 -22.84 -38.04
N ARG A 293 5.48 -22.83 -37.88
CA ARG A 293 4.74 -24.03 -37.48
C ARG A 293 5.08 -25.13 -38.49
N PRO A 294 5.57 -26.30 -38.04
CA PRO A 294 5.74 -27.42 -38.96
C PRO A 294 4.40 -27.70 -39.63
N ALA A 295 4.43 -27.97 -40.93
CA ALA A 295 3.24 -28.38 -41.66
C ALA A 295 2.67 -29.62 -40.96
N VAL A 296 1.39 -29.55 -40.57
CA VAL A 296 0.71 -30.70 -40.00
C VAL A 296 0.50 -31.69 -41.12
N ASP A 297 1.10 -32.87 -41.01
CA ASP A 297 0.82 -33.96 -41.92
C ASP A 297 -0.57 -34.54 -41.60
N HIS A 298 -1.56 -34.10 -42.37
CA HIS A 298 -2.95 -34.53 -42.20
C HIS A 298 -3.15 -36.03 -42.51
N THR A 299 -2.21 -36.68 -43.21
CA THR A 299 -2.30 -38.13 -43.48
C THR A 299 -2.17 -38.98 -42.21
N VAL A 300 -1.53 -38.45 -41.16
CA VAL A 300 -1.42 -39.09 -39.84
C VAL A 300 -2.72 -38.97 -39.04
N LEU A 301 -3.54 -37.96 -39.32
CA LEU A 301 -4.77 -37.67 -38.57
C LEU A 301 -6.02 -38.30 -39.21
N ASP A 302 -6.03 -38.43 -40.53
CA ASP A 302 -7.17 -38.85 -41.36
C ASP A 302 -7.13 -40.33 -41.81
N GLY A 303 -6.07 -41.06 -41.49
CA GLY A 303 -6.00 -42.52 -41.74
C GLY A 303 -6.94 -43.34 -40.85
N THR A 304 -7.36 -44.53 -41.32
CA THR A 304 -8.11 -45.52 -40.53
C THR A 304 -7.38 -45.83 -39.23
N ARG A 305 -7.90 -45.31 -38.11
CA ARG A 305 -7.28 -45.41 -36.80
C ARG A 305 -7.43 -46.83 -36.24
N ASN A 306 -6.38 -47.64 -36.36
CA ASN A 306 -6.30 -48.91 -35.64
C ASN A 306 -5.91 -48.64 -34.17
N ARG A 307 -6.88 -48.24 -33.35
CA ARG A 307 -6.68 -47.98 -31.92
C ARG A 307 -6.71 -49.29 -31.14
N THR A 308 -5.55 -49.79 -30.73
CA THR A 308 -5.47 -50.80 -29.67
C THR A 308 -5.78 -50.15 -28.31
N PRO A 309 -6.66 -50.74 -27.48
CA PRO A 309 -6.91 -50.23 -26.13
C PRO A 309 -5.64 -50.29 -25.28
N ILE A 310 -5.25 -49.15 -24.71
CA ILE A 310 -4.17 -49.09 -23.72
C ILE A 310 -4.71 -49.71 -22.41
N LYS A 311 -4.19 -50.87 -22.02
CA LYS A 311 -4.51 -51.49 -20.72
C LYS A 311 -3.80 -50.73 -19.61
N LEU A 312 -4.52 -49.84 -18.93
CA LEU A 312 -4.03 -49.00 -17.83
C LEU A 312 -4.02 -49.69 -16.45
N ARG A 313 -4.34 -50.99 -16.37
CA ARG A 313 -4.24 -51.77 -15.13
C ARG A 313 -3.20 -52.87 -15.32
N GLY A 314 -2.14 -52.81 -14.50
CA GLY A 314 -1.18 -53.91 -14.35
C GLY A 314 -1.87 -55.14 -13.75
N PRO A 315 -1.28 -56.35 -13.91
CA PRO A 315 -1.85 -57.57 -13.37
C PRO A 315 -1.96 -57.48 -11.85
N ALA A 316 -3.13 -57.85 -11.32
CA ALA A 316 -3.37 -57.92 -9.89
C ALA A 316 -2.44 -58.96 -9.25
N GLN A 317 -1.75 -58.58 -8.18
CA GLN A 317 -1.19 -59.49 -7.18
C GLN A 317 -2.12 -59.51 -5.98
#